data_AF-A0A7R9C2A2-F1
#
_entry.id   AF-A0A7R9C2A2-F1
#
_cell.length_a   1.000
_cell.length_b   1.000
_cell.length_c   1.000
_cell.angle_alpha   90.00
_cell.angle_beta   90.00
_cell.angle_gamma   90.00
#
_symmetry.space_group_name_H-M   'P 1'
#
loop_
_entity.id
_entity.type
_entity.pdbx_description
1 polymer ?
#
loop_
_entity_poly.entity_id
_entity_poly.type
_entity_poly.pdbx_seq_one_letter_code
_entity_poly.pdbx_strand_id
1 'polypeptide(L)'
;MGMFTELAILYSKYKPDKMREHLELFWSRVNIPKVLRAAEQAHLWAELVFLYDKYEEYDNAVNTMMQHPTVAWRESHFKDIMTRVANVELYYKAINFYVEHKPLVLNDLLLVLSPRLDHTRAVTQFARANQLQLVKPYLRGVQSLNNKAINEALNNLLIDEEDYQGLKTSIDAFDNFDNIALAQRLERHDLVAFRRIAAYLYKGNN
;
A
#
# COMPACT_ATOMS: atom_id res chain seq x y z
N MET A 1 31.48 -21.65 10.30
CA MET A 1 30.98 -20.37 9.76
C MET A 1 31.61 -20.04 8.41
N GLY A 2 32.95 -20.11 8.28
CA GLY A 2 33.64 -19.85 7.00
C GLY A 2 33.24 -20.79 5.85
N MET A 3 33.16 -22.11 6.07
CA MET A 3 32.83 -23.08 5.00
C MET A 3 31.48 -22.80 4.32
N PHE A 4 30.40 -22.56 5.09
CA PHE A 4 29.08 -22.27 4.52
C PHE A 4 29.03 -20.94 3.78
N THR A 5 29.84 -19.97 4.22
CA THR A 5 29.94 -18.63 3.60
C THR A 5 30.66 -18.72 2.26
N GLU A 6 31.83 -19.36 2.21
CA GLU A 6 32.57 -19.53 0.95
C GLU A 6 31.81 -20.41 -0.04
N LEU A 7 31.11 -21.46 0.44
CA LEU A 7 30.25 -22.27 -0.40
C LEU A 7 29.10 -21.46 -1.01
N ALA A 8 28.47 -20.56 -0.25
CA ALA A 8 27.44 -19.66 -0.77
C ALA A 8 28.01 -18.72 -1.85
N ILE A 9 29.23 -18.20 -1.68
CA ILE A 9 29.90 -17.36 -2.69
C ILE A 9 30.19 -18.14 -3.98
N LEU A 10 30.53 -19.44 -3.86
CA LEU A 10 30.71 -20.30 -5.03
C LEU A 10 29.37 -20.62 -5.71
N TYR A 11 28.32 -20.91 -4.94
CA TYR A 11 26.99 -21.13 -5.50
C TYR A 11 26.45 -19.89 -6.21
N SER A 12 26.69 -18.68 -5.68
CA SER A 12 26.22 -17.46 -6.33
C SER A 12 26.80 -17.28 -7.74
N LYS A 13 28.05 -17.71 -7.95
CA LYS A 13 28.76 -17.56 -9.24
C LYS A 13 28.54 -18.72 -10.20
N TYR A 14 28.51 -19.95 -9.70
CA TYR A 14 28.63 -21.15 -10.53
C TYR A 14 27.38 -22.03 -10.55
N LYS A 15 26.53 -21.99 -9.51
CA LYS A 15 25.30 -22.79 -9.42
C LYS A 15 24.17 -22.03 -8.69
N PRO A 16 23.57 -21.01 -9.32
CA PRO A 16 22.46 -20.24 -8.75
C PRO A 16 21.31 -21.09 -8.23
N ASP A 17 20.93 -22.15 -8.95
CA ASP A 17 19.78 -23.01 -8.59
C ASP A 17 19.92 -23.67 -7.21
N LYS A 18 21.16 -23.93 -6.76
CA LYS A 18 21.45 -24.54 -5.45
C LYS A 18 21.64 -23.51 -4.34
N MET A 19 21.77 -22.23 -4.69
CA MET A 19 21.98 -21.16 -3.73
C MET A 19 20.81 -21.08 -2.75
N ARG A 20 19.58 -21.16 -3.26
CA ARG A 20 18.36 -21.06 -2.45
C ARG A 20 18.28 -22.14 -1.36
N GLU A 21 18.43 -23.40 -1.75
CA GLU A 21 18.38 -24.56 -0.84
C GLU A 21 19.46 -24.47 0.25
N HIS A 22 20.68 -24.06 -0.13
CA HIS A 22 21.78 -23.87 0.81
C HIS A 22 21.47 -22.78 1.84
N LEU A 23 20.92 -21.64 1.41
CA LEU A 23 20.56 -20.56 2.31
C LEU A 23 19.41 -20.93 3.25
N GLU A 24 18.40 -21.63 2.76
CA GLU A 24 17.27 -22.07 3.60
C GLU A 24 17.72 -22.98 4.75
N LEU A 25 18.71 -23.84 4.50
CA LEU A 25 19.25 -24.77 5.51
C LEU A 25 20.29 -24.13 6.44
N PHE A 26 21.14 -23.24 5.93
CA PHE A 26 22.37 -22.83 6.62
C PHE A 26 22.49 -21.32 6.91
N TRP A 27 21.45 -20.52 6.70
CA TRP A 27 21.50 -19.06 6.92
C TRP A 27 22.02 -18.65 8.31
N SER A 28 21.71 -19.42 9.37
CA SER A 28 22.16 -19.14 10.74
C SER A 28 23.66 -19.33 10.98
N ARG A 29 24.37 -20.01 10.06
CA ARG A 29 25.79 -20.38 10.19
C ARG A 29 26.66 -19.69 9.13
N VAL A 30 26.13 -18.67 8.46
CA VAL A 30 26.75 -17.94 7.35
C VAL A 30 27.02 -16.49 7.76
N ASN A 31 28.08 -15.88 7.21
CA ASN A 31 28.30 -14.45 7.31
C ASN A 31 27.39 -13.72 6.31
N ILE A 32 26.24 -13.25 6.79
CA ILE A 32 25.18 -12.64 5.96
C ILE A 32 25.69 -11.42 5.17
N PRO A 33 26.38 -10.41 5.76
CA PRO A 33 26.88 -9.26 5.01
C PRO A 33 27.80 -9.63 3.84
N LYS A 34 28.66 -10.65 4.01
CA LYS A 34 29.55 -11.10 2.93
C LYS A 34 28.79 -11.78 1.81
N VAL A 35 27.79 -12.60 2.14
CA VAL A 35 26.97 -13.31 1.17
C VAL A 35 26.00 -12.38 0.45
N LEU A 36 25.47 -11.34 1.12
CA LEU A 36 24.64 -10.31 0.49
C LEU A 36 25.38 -9.64 -0.68
N ARG A 37 26.63 -9.19 -0.47
CA ARG A 37 27.43 -8.61 -1.56
C ARG A 37 27.65 -9.59 -2.71
N ALA A 38 27.88 -10.87 -2.40
CA ALA A 38 28.09 -11.90 -3.42
C ALA A 38 26.80 -12.24 -4.19
N ALA A 39 25.64 -12.20 -3.53
CA ALA A 39 24.33 -12.39 -4.15
C ALA A 39 23.93 -11.18 -5.00
N GLU A 40 24.25 -9.96 -4.56
CA GLU A 40 24.02 -8.72 -5.29
C GLU A 40 24.84 -8.67 -6.59
N GLN A 41 26.13 -9.02 -6.52
CA GLN A 41 27.01 -9.14 -7.68
C GLN A 41 26.56 -10.22 -8.67
N ALA A 42 25.86 -11.25 -8.19
CA ALA A 42 25.33 -12.34 -8.99
C ALA A 42 23.87 -12.11 -9.43
N HIS A 43 23.26 -10.99 -9.08
CA HIS A 43 21.86 -10.66 -9.38
C HIS A 43 20.84 -11.71 -8.92
N LEU A 44 21.10 -12.35 -7.79
CA LEU A 44 20.24 -13.38 -7.19
C LEU A 44 19.18 -12.75 -6.28
N TRP A 45 18.21 -12.06 -6.88
CA TRP A 45 17.26 -11.21 -6.15
C TRP A 45 16.35 -11.98 -5.20
N ALA A 46 15.93 -13.20 -5.54
CA ALA A 46 15.08 -14.01 -4.67
C ALA A 46 15.81 -14.46 -3.39
N GLU A 47 17.08 -14.85 -3.54
CA GLU A 47 17.98 -15.24 -2.46
C GLU A 47 18.40 -14.03 -1.62
N LEU A 48 18.69 -12.91 -2.28
CA LEU A 48 19.07 -11.66 -1.65
C LEU A 48 17.96 -11.08 -0.78
N VAL A 49 16.72 -11.11 -1.27
CA VAL A 49 15.53 -10.74 -0.47
C VAL A 49 15.35 -11.67 0.73
N PHE A 50 15.58 -12.97 0.57
CA PHE A 50 15.53 -13.91 1.70
C PHE A 50 16.61 -13.61 2.74
N LEU A 51 17.82 -13.26 2.31
CA LEU A 51 18.89 -12.85 3.21
C LEU A 51 18.53 -11.57 3.96
N TYR A 52 17.97 -10.56 3.28
CA TYR A 52 17.51 -9.35 3.94
C TYR A 52 16.40 -9.60 4.95
N ASP A 53 15.44 -10.48 4.64
CA ASP A 53 14.38 -10.90 5.56
C ASP A 53 14.96 -11.56 6.83
N LYS A 54 15.93 -12.47 6.67
CA LYS A 54 16.62 -13.10 7.82
C LYS A 54 17.56 -12.18 8.58
N TYR A 55 18.05 -11.14 7.94
CA TYR A 55 18.91 -10.12 8.56
C TYR A 55 18.11 -8.94 9.13
N GLU A 56 16.78 -9.01 9.06
CA GLU A 56 15.86 -7.96 9.52
C GLU A 56 16.04 -6.60 8.81
N GLU A 57 16.69 -6.60 7.64
CA GLU A 57 16.82 -5.45 6.75
C GLU A 57 15.62 -5.36 5.79
N TYR A 58 14.43 -5.23 6.36
CA TYR A 58 13.17 -5.21 5.63
C TYR A 58 13.10 -4.08 4.59
N ASP A 59 13.69 -2.92 4.91
CA ASP A 59 13.75 -1.76 4.01
C ASP A 59 14.45 -2.09 2.68
N ASN A 60 15.55 -2.83 2.76
CA ASN A 60 16.31 -3.26 1.59
C ASN A 60 15.57 -4.37 0.83
N ALA A 61 14.97 -5.32 1.55
CA ALA A 61 14.14 -6.37 0.95
C ALA A 61 13.02 -5.79 0.07
N VAL A 62 12.28 -4.80 0.59
CA VAL A 62 11.17 -4.16 -0.13
C VAL A 62 11.68 -3.42 -1.36
N ASN A 63 12.78 -2.66 -1.24
CA ASN A 63 13.37 -1.95 -2.39
C ASN A 63 13.79 -2.93 -3.50
N THR A 64 14.44 -4.04 -3.16
CA THR A 64 14.81 -5.07 -4.13
C THR A 64 13.57 -5.70 -4.79
N MET A 65 12.53 -6.01 -4.01
CA MET A 65 11.27 -6.55 -4.55
C MET A 65 10.58 -5.57 -5.52
N MET A 66 10.65 -4.26 -5.26
CA MET A 66 10.09 -3.22 -6.14
C MET A 66 10.92 -3.03 -7.42
N GLN A 67 12.26 -3.13 -7.34
CA GLN A 67 13.14 -3.01 -8.49
C GLN A 67 13.15 -4.27 -9.38
N HIS A 68 12.92 -5.44 -8.79
CA HIS A 68 12.91 -6.73 -9.49
C HIS A 68 11.61 -7.53 -9.28
N PRO A 69 10.45 -7.02 -9.75
CA PRO A 69 9.14 -7.64 -9.48
C PRO A 69 8.98 -9.05 -10.03
N THR A 70 9.62 -9.38 -11.14
CA THR A 70 9.40 -10.65 -11.84
C THR A 70 9.98 -11.86 -11.11
N VAL A 71 11.03 -11.66 -10.31
CA VAL A 71 11.80 -12.75 -9.68
C VAL A 71 11.61 -12.76 -8.16
N ALA A 72 11.58 -11.59 -7.52
CA ALA A 72 11.63 -11.49 -6.06
C ALA A 72 10.27 -11.21 -5.41
N TRP A 73 9.30 -10.66 -6.15
CA TRP A 73 8.02 -10.28 -5.57
C TRP A 73 7.10 -11.48 -5.37
N ARG A 74 6.56 -11.62 -4.15
CA ARG A 74 5.48 -12.55 -3.82
C ARG A 74 4.48 -11.80 -2.94
N GLU A 75 3.21 -11.89 -3.29
CA GLU A 75 2.17 -11.03 -2.71
C GLU A 75 2.09 -11.12 -1.17
N SER A 76 1.94 -12.34 -0.64
CA SER A 76 1.85 -12.58 0.80
C SER A 76 3.12 -12.13 1.53
N HIS A 77 4.28 -12.54 1.01
CA HIS A 77 5.58 -12.21 1.60
C HIS A 77 5.85 -10.70 1.61
N PHE A 78 5.48 -10.00 0.52
CA PHE A 78 5.60 -8.54 0.45
C PHE A 78 4.72 -7.87 1.50
N LYS A 79 3.45 -8.29 1.64
CA LYS A 79 2.54 -7.75 2.67
C LYS A 79 3.11 -7.95 4.08
N ASP A 80 3.64 -9.14 4.37
CA ASP A 80 4.22 -9.45 5.68
C ASP A 80 5.46 -8.58 5.99
N ILE A 81 6.39 -8.45 5.04
CA ILE A 81 7.59 -7.62 5.19
C ILE A 81 7.21 -6.15 5.40
N MET A 82 6.24 -5.63 4.64
CA MET A 82 5.82 -4.23 4.71
C MET A 82 5.32 -3.81 6.09
N THR A 83 4.67 -4.72 6.84
CA THR A 83 4.22 -4.41 8.21
C THR A 83 5.38 -4.15 9.17
N ARG A 84 6.55 -4.76 8.91
CA ARG A 84 7.75 -4.71 9.77
C ARG A 84 8.69 -3.56 9.42
N VAL A 85 8.57 -3.00 8.22
CA VAL A 85 9.32 -1.82 7.79
C VAL A 85 9.06 -0.64 8.73
N ALA A 86 10.13 0.04 9.15
CA ALA A 86 10.06 1.23 9.99
C ALA A 86 9.90 2.51 9.17
N ASN A 87 10.44 2.53 7.95
CA ASN A 87 10.43 3.70 7.09
C ASN A 87 9.10 3.88 6.34
N VAL A 88 8.31 4.85 6.78
CA VAL A 88 6.99 5.17 6.20
C VAL A 88 7.08 5.65 4.74
N GLU A 89 8.22 6.21 4.29
CA GLU A 89 8.39 6.60 2.88
C GLU A 89 8.35 5.39 1.93
N LEU A 90 8.76 4.20 2.40
CA LEU A 90 8.65 2.98 1.61
C LEU A 90 7.19 2.58 1.39
N TYR A 91 6.26 2.98 2.26
CA TYR A 91 4.84 2.71 2.07
C TYR A 91 4.31 3.45 0.85
N TYR A 92 4.63 4.74 0.70
CA TYR A 92 4.20 5.53 -0.46
C TYR A 92 4.87 5.07 -1.76
N LYS A 93 6.14 4.65 -1.70
CA LYS A 93 6.82 4.04 -2.86
C LYS A 93 6.17 2.72 -3.27
N ALA A 94 5.84 1.86 -2.29
CA ALA A 94 5.14 0.61 -2.54
C ALA A 94 3.74 0.86 -3.12
N ILE A 95 3.00 1.84 -2.60
CA ILE A 95 1.69 2.23 -3.14
C ILE A 95 1.82 2.62 -4.61
N ASN A 96 2.79 3.48 -4.98
CA ASN A 96 3.04 3.84 -6.39
C ASN A 96 3.36 2.61 -7.25
N PHE A 97 4.23 1.72 -6.75
CA PHE A 97 4.57 0.49 -7.45
C PHE A 97 3.33 -0.38 -7.72
N TYR A 98 2.45 -0.58 -6.72
CA TYR A 98 1.21 -1.35 -6.89
C TYR A 98 0.20 -0.65 -7.79
N VAL A 99 0.08 0.67 -7.69
CA VAL A 99 -0.76 1.47 -8.57
C VAL A 99 -0.38 1.28 -10.04
N GLU A 100 0.91 1.29 -10.35
CA GLU A 100 1.40 1.18 -11.73
C GLU A 100 1.36 -0.26 -12.26
N HIS A 101 1.69 -1.25 -11.42
CA HIS A 101 1.93 -2.63 -11.89
C HIS A 101 0.80 -3.59 -11.53
N LYS A 102 0.08 -3.40 -10.41
CA LYS A 102 -0.94 -4.33 -9.88
C LYS A 102 -2.10 -3.62 -9.17
N PRO A 103 -2.98 -2.90 -9.91
CA PRO A 103 -4.05 -2.10 -9.31
C PRO A 103 -5.05 -2.90 -8.46
N LEU A 104 -5.36 -4.14 -8.86
CA LEU A 104 -6.38 -4.97 -8.21
C LEU A 104 -6.03 -5.38 -6.77
N VAL A 105 -4.74 -5.56 -6.48
CA VAL A 105 -4.24 -6.05 -5.18
C VAL A 105 -3.95 -4.88 -4.22
N LEU A 106 -4.00 -3.65 -4.71
CA LEU A 106 -3.67 -2.45 -3.93
C LEU A 106 -4.56 -2.30 -2.69
N ASN A 107 -5.86 -2.57 -2.81
CA ASN A 107 -6.80 -2.40 -1.70
C ASN A 107 -6.41 -3.26 -0.48
N ASP A 108 -6.01 -4.51 -0.71
CA ASP A 108 -5.60 -5.41 0.36
C ASP A 108 -4.31 -4.92 1.04
N LEU A 109 -3.35 -4.40 0.26
CA LEU A 109 -2.14 -3.81 0.81
C LEU A 109 -2.47 -2.60 1.67
N LEU A 110 -3.33 -1.71 1.19
CA LEU A 110 -3.73 -0.51 1.94
C LEU A 110 -4.41 -0.85 3.25
N LEU A 111 -5.27 -1.89 3.28
CA LEU A 111 -5.92 -2.36 4.51
C LEU A 111 -4.91 -2.84 5.56
N VAL A 112 -3.87 -3.57 5.14
CA VAL A 112 -2.80 -4.03 6.03
C VAL A 112 -1.97 -2.87 6.56
N LEU A 113 -1.75 -1.83 5.74
CA LEU A 113 -0.98 -0.64 6.10
C LEU A 113 -1.79 0.40 6.89
N SER A 114 -3.12 0.29 6.95
CA SER A 114 -4.02 1.26 7.59
C SER A 114 -3.56 1.76 8.97
N PRO A 115 -3.09 0.93 9.92
CA PRO A 115 -2.75 1.41 11.26
C PRO A 115 -1.56 2.38 11.32
N ARG A 116 -0.68 2.39 10.30
CA ARG A 116 0.56 3.18 10.28
C ARG A 116 0.63 4.20 9.15
N LEU A 117 -0.37 4.19 8.26
CA LEU A 117 -0.40 5.04 7.07
C LEU A 117 -1.02 6.41 7.39
N ASP A 118 -0.44 7.49 6.85
CA ASP A 118 -1.11 8.79 6.85
C ASP A 118 -2.13 8.83 5.70
N HIS A 119 -3.40 8.67 6.07
CA HIS A 119 -4.52 8.63 5.12
C HIS A 119 -4.69 9.94 4.35
N THR A 120 -4.39 11.09 4.96
CA THR A 120 -4.52 12.41 4.31
C THR A 120 -3.54 12.51 3.14
N ARG A 121 -2.29 12.10 3.38
CA ARG A 121 -1.26 12.06 2.33
C ARG A 121 -1.60 11.05 1.23
N ALA A 122 -2.05 9.84 1.61
CA ALA A 122 -2.44 8.81 0.65
C ALA A 122 -3.60 9.28 -0.25
N VAL A 123 -4.66 9.86 0.32
CA VAL A 123 -5.80 10.38 -0.44
C VAL A 123 -5.37 11.49 -1.39
N THR A 124 -4.52 12.42 -0.95
CA THR A 124 -4.01 13.50 -1.80
C THR A 124 -3.23 12.95 -3.00
N GLN A 125 -2.45 11.89 -2.79
CA GLN A 125 -1.70 11.22 -3.84
C GLN A 125 -2.64 10.55 -4.85
N PHE A 126 -3.65 9.80 -4.39
CA PHE A 126 -4.64 9.17 -5.27
C PHE A 126 -5.51 10.18 -6.01
N ALA A 127 -5.85 11.31 -5.38
CA ALA A 127 -6.59 12.40 -5.99
C ALA A 127 -5.80 13.02 -7.15
N ARG A 128 -4.50 13.27 -6.96
CA ARG A 128 -3.61 13.77 -8.02
C ARG A 128 -3.44 12.77 -9.17
N ALA A 129 -3.42 11.48 -8.87
CA ALA A 129 -3.32 10.41 -9.86
C ALA A 129 -4.66 10.08 -10.55
N ASN A 130 -5.77 10.72 -10.15
CA ASN A 130 -7.13 10.44 -10.60
C ASN A 130 -7.53 8.95 -10.47
N GLN A 131 -7.06 8.29 -9.42
CA GLN A 131 -7.27 6.86 -9.16
C GLN A 131 -8.10 6.60 -7.91
N LEU A 132 -8.84 7.61 -7.44
CA LEU A 132 -9.68 7.51 -6.25
C LEU A 132 -10.75 6.41 -6.36
N GLN A 133 -11.26 6.13 -7.56
CA GLN A 133 -12.22 5.05 -7.78
C GLN A 133 -11.66 3.66 -7.42
N LEU A 134 -10.37 3.42 -7.70
CA LEU A 134 -9.71 2.14 -7.43
C LEU A 134 -9.66 1.84 -5.92
N VAL A 135 -9.46 2.88 -5.10
CA VAL A 135 -9.28 2.77 -3.65
C VAL A 135 -10.58 2.91 -2.87
N LYS A 136 -11.75 2.91 -3.53
CA LYS A 136 -13.06 3.01 -2.89
C LYS A 136 -13.29 1.95 -1.78
N PRO A 137 -12.96 0.65 -1.96
CA PRO A 137 -13.09 -0.34 -0.89
C PRO A 137 -12.25 0.02 0.34
N TYR A 138 -11.03 0.51 0.12
CA TYR A 138 -10.16 1.01 1.19
C TYR A 138 -10.74 2.26 1.88
N LEU A 139 -11.25 3.25 1.13
CA LEU A 139 -11.85 4.45 1.71
C LEU A 139 -13.04 4.11 2.63
N ARG A 140 -13.89 3.16 2.22
CA ARG A 140 -15.00 2.66 3.06
C ARG A 140 -14.49 1.94 4.31
N GLY A 141 -13.44 1.13 4.20
CA GLY A 141 -12.85 0.41 5.33
C GLY A 141 -12.21 1.32 6.38
N VAL A 142 -11.67 2.47 5.96
CA VAL A 142 -10.97 3.43 6.83
C VAL A 142 -11.86 4.60 7.25
N GLN A 143 -13.09 4.66 6.73
CA GLN A 143 -14.05 5.73 7.03
C GLN A 143 -14.36 5.84 8.53
N SER A 144 -14.25 4.74 9.28
CA SER A 144 -14.40 4.71 10.74
C SER A 144 -13.48 5.67 11.50
N LEU A 145 -12.36 6.09 10.90
CA LEU A 145 -11.43 7.06 11.48
C LEU A 145 -11.93 8.51 11.40
N ASN A 146 -13.04 8.76 10.70
CA ASN A 146 -13.66 10.07 10.51
C ASN A 146 -12.64 11.14 10.08
N ASN A 147 -11.80 10.82 9.10
CA ASN A 147 -10.80 11.76 8.57
C ASN A 147 -11.43 12.62 7.45
N LYS A 148 -11.24 13.94 7.54
CA LYS A 148 -11.74 14.93 6.58
C LYS A 148 -11.40 14.59 5.12
N ALA A 149 -10.14 14.28 4.83
CA ALA A 149 -9.72 14.00 3.45
C ALA A 149 -10.39 12.73 2.90
N ILE A 150 -10.59 11.71 3.74
CA ILE A 150 -11.27 10.46 3.35
C ILE A 150 -12.75 10.73 3.08
N ASN A 151 -13.43 11.43 3.99
CA ASN A 151 -14.85 11.74 3.85
C ASN A 151 -15.11 12.62 2.62
N GLU A 152 -14.31 13.66 2.40
CA GLU A 152 -14.45 14.51 1.22
C GLU A 152 -14.18 13.76 -0.09
N ALA A 153 -13.12 12.95 -0.13
CA ALA A 153 -12.81 12.14 -1.31
C ALA A 153 -13.91 11.11 -1.59
N LEU A 154 -14.42 10.43 -0.55
CA LEU A 154 -15.49 9.45 -0.70
C LEU A 154 -16.81 10.10 -1.12
N ASN A 155 -17.16 11.25 -0.53
CA ASN A 155 -18.36 11.98 -0.89
C ASN A 155 -18.30 12.46 -2.35
N ASN A 156 -17.14 12.95 -2.79
CA ASN A 156 -16.95 13.31 -4.21
C ASN A 156 -17.12 12.10 -5.13
N LEU A 157 -16.57 10.94 -4.77
CA LEU A 157 -16.75 9.70 -5.54
C LEU A 157 -18.22 9.27 -5.62
N LEU A 158 -18.95 9.34 -4.51
CA LEU A 158 -20.36 8.95 -4.46
C LEU A 158 -21.26 9.90 -5.26
N ILE A 159 -20.89 11.19 -5.34
CA ILE A 159 -21.55 12.15 -6.23
C ILE A 159 -21.31 11.78 -7.69
N ASP A 160 -20.05 11.51 -8.07
CA ASP A 160 -19.69 11.19 -9.45
C ASP A 160 -20.29 9.85 -9.93
N GLU A 161 -20.55 8.92 -9.01
CA GLU A 161 -21.24 7.63 -9.26
C GLU A 161 -22.77 7.70 -9.13
N GLU A 162 -23.31 8.86 -8.78
CA GLU A 162 -24.74 9.08 -8.51
C GLU A 162 -25.35 8.23 -7.36
N ASP A 163 -24.52 7.74 -6.44
CA ASP A 163 -24.94 6.94 -5.27
C ASP A 163 -25.41 7.82 -4.11
N TYR A 164 -26.65 8.32 -4.20
CA TYR A 164 -27.26 9.15 -3.17
C TYR A 164 -27.54 8.42 -1.85
N GLN A 165 -27.72 7.08 -1.88
CA GLN A 165 -27.96 6.30 -0.67
C GLN A 165 -26.67 6.15 0.14
N GLY A 166 -25.59 5.74 -0.55
CA GLY A 166 -24.26 5.66 0.04
C GLY A 166 -23.80 7.00 0.58
N LEU A 167 -24.05 8.10 -0.16
CA LEU A 167 -23.71 9.45 0.29
C LEU A 167 -24.44 9.83 1.58
N LYS A 168 -25.75 9.55 1.65
CA LYS A 168 -26.52 9.86 2.86
C LYS A 168 -26.03 9.07 4.07
N THR A 169 -25.81 7.76 3.93
CA THR A 169 -25.29 6.94 5.04
C THR A 169 -23.89 7.37 5.47
N SER A 170 -23.03 7.74 4.51
CA SER A 170 -21.68 8.28 4.75
C SER A 170 -21.75 9.55 5.62
N ILE A 171 -22.58 10.50 5.23
CA ILE A 171 -22.77 11.80 5.91
C ILE A 171 -23.41 11.63 7.29
N ASP A 172 -24.43 10.78 7.40
CA ASP A 172 -25.15 10.56 8.66
C ASP A 172 -24.26 9.89 9.72
N ALA A 173 -23.28 9.07 9.29
CA ALA A 173 -22.37 8.35 10.19
C ALA A 173 -21.08 9.12 10.51
N PHE A 174 -20.59 9.96 9.59
CA PHE A 174 -19.28 10.61 9.67
C PHE A 174 -19.39 12.10 9.34
N ASP A 175 -19.20 12.96 10.35
CA ASP A 175 -19.46 14.40 10.32
C ASP A 175 -18.23 15.28 9.99
N ASN A 176 -17.03 14.69 9.90
CA ASN A 176 -15.82 15.47 9.65
C ASN A 176 -15.65 15.73 8.15
N PHE A 177 -16.36 16.71 7.60
CA PHE A 177 -16.19 17.22 6.23
C PHE A 177 -16.75 18.64 6.09
N ASP A 178 -16.49 19.32 4.97
CA ASP A 178 -17.05 20.64 4.72
C ASP A 178 -18.51 20.57 4.26
N ASN A 179 -19.43 20.68 5.23
CA ASN A 179 -20.88 20.67 5.02
C ASN A 179 -21.35 21.74 4.03
N ILE A 180 -20.78 22.94 4.11
CA ILE A 180 -21.23 24.10 3.32
C ILE A 180 -20.78 23.93 1.88
N ALA A 181 -19.50 23.61 1.66
CA ALA A 181 -18.97 23.39 0.31
C ALA A 181 -19.68 22.21 -0.38
N LEU A 182 -19.95 21.13 0.36
CA LEU A 182 -20.66 19.97 -0.16
C LEU A 182 -22.11 20.32 -0.54
N ALA A 183 -22.84 21.03 0.33
CA ALA A 183 -24.22 21.42 0.08
C ALA A 183 -24.34 22.34 -1.16
N GLN A 184 -23.44 23.32 -1.31
CA GLN A 184 -23.39 24.20 -2.49
C GLN A 184 -23.17 23.43 -3.80
N ARG A 185 -22.34 22.37 -3.76
CA ARG A 185 -22.10 21.50 -4.93
C ARG A 185 -23.33 20.67 -5.27
N LEU A 186 -23.98 20.08 -4.25
CA LEU A 186 -25.16 19.22 -4.41
C LEU A 186 -26.41 19.98 -4.90
N GLU A 187 -26.55 21.27 -4.56
CA GLU A 187 -27.67 22.11 -4.98
C GLU A 187 -27.74 22.29 -6.51
N ARG A 188 -26.58 22.31 -7.16
CA ARG A 188 -26.45 22.48 -8.63
C ARG A 188 -26.60 21.17 -9.41
N HIS A 189 -26.82 20.05 -8.73
CA HIS A 189 -26.86 18.74 -9.36
C HIS A 189 -28.21 18.46 -10.05
N ASP A 190 -28.19 17.78 -11.20
CA ASP A 190 -29.40 17.51 -11.99
C ASP A 190 -30.40 16.60 -11.26
N LEU A 191 -29.91 15.59 -10.54
CA LEU A 191 -30.74 14.72 -9.71
C LEU A 191 -31.33 15.42 -8.47
N VAL A 192 -32.66 15.33 -8.34
CA VAL A 192 -33.41 15.88 -7.19
C VAL A 192 -33.01 15.22 -5.86
N ALA A 193 -32.55 13.95 -5.89
CA ALA A 193 -32.11 13.24 -4.69
C ALA A 193 -30.93 13.94 -4.01
N PHE A 194 -29.93 14.39 -4.78
CA PHE A 194 -28.80 15.16 -4.26
C PHE A 194 -29.19 16.54 -3.76
N ARG A 195 -30.12 17.23 -4.45
CA ARG A 195 -30.66 18.52 -3.96
C ARG A 195 -31.40 18.39 -2.63
N ARG A 196 -32.10 17.26 -2.41
CA ARG A 196 -32.72 16.97 -1.10
C ARG A 196 -31.68 16.75 -0.01
N ILE A 197 -30.56 16.08 -0.33
CA ILE A 197 -29.43 15.93 0.60
C ILE A 197 -28.79 17.29 0.91
N ALA A 198 -28.64 18.17 -0.09
CA ALA A 198 -28.17 19.55 0.13
C ALA A 198 -29.05 20.32 1.13
N ALA A 199 -30.37 20.26 0.97
CA ALA A 199 -31.31 20.88 1.90
C ALA A 199 -31.22 20.28 3.32
N TYR A 200 -30.99 18.96 3.42
CA TYR A 200 -30.76 18.28 4.69
C TYR A 200 -29.46 18.74 5.38
N LEU A 201 -28.37 18.89 4.62
CA LEU A 201 -27.09 19.41 5.12
C LEU A 201 -27.22 20.86 5.64
N TYR A 202 -27.89 21.74 4.88
CA TYR A 202 -28.13 23.11 5.34
C TYR A 202 -28.97 23.17 6.63
N LYS A 203 -29.95 22.26 6.77
CA LYS A 203 -30.77 22.18 7.99
C LYS A 203 -30.00 21.62 9.18
N GLY A 204 -29.09 20.67 8.96
CA GLY A 204 -28.27 20.07 10.02
C GLY A 204 -27.18 20.99 10.57
N ASN A 205 -26.81 22.03 9.82
CA ASN A 205 -25.80 23.02 10.21
C ASN A 205 -26.38 24.23 10.98
N ASN A 206 -27.67 24.20 11.32
CA ASN A 206 -28.42 25.29 11.95
C ASN A 206 -29.05 24.79 13.25
#